data_AF-A0A820J0C3-F1
#
_entry.id   AF-A0A820J0C3-F1
#
_cell.length_a   1.000
_cell.length_b   1.000
_cell.length_c   1.000
_cell.angle_alpha   90.00
_cell.angle_beta   90.00
_cell.angle_gamma   90.00
#
_symmetry.space_group_name_H-M   'P 1'
#
loop_
_entity.id
_entity.type
_entity.pdbx_description
1 polymer ?
#
loop_
_entity_poly.entity_id
_entity_poly.type
_entity_poly.pdbx_seq_one_letter_code
_entity_poly.pdbx_strand_id
1 'polypeptide(L)'
;VHPFNCEAPLSVLYDSGFITPTELWFVRNHGAVPEVIDSDVLNWEFKIEGMVEQPITLKLAELLTFNQITIPITMVCAGNRRKEQNVVRKGNGFNWGSAGVSTALFTGILINEIIKLAQPKRAAKYMCMEGADKLPNGYYGTSIRLSTAMNPAMGVMLAYKMNGELLTPDHGRPLRVLIPGQIGGRSVKWLKRIIITEEPSDNWYHIYDNRVLPTMVTTEIAAENKSWYNDERYALYNLNVQSVICYPAHEEIIEIEENKSYNIRGYAYNGGGIRIGRVE
;
A
#
# COMPACT_ATOMS: atom_id res chain seq x y z
N VAL A 1 -14.34 -15.65 -2.38
CA VAL A 1 -15.23 -14.47 -2.58
C VAL A 1 -14.33 -13.26 -2.74
N HIS A 2 -14.51 -12.46 -3.79
CA HIS A 2 -13.75 -11.23 -4.02
C HIS A 2 -14.65 -9.99 -3.91
N PRO A 3 -14.15 -8.84 -3.40
CA PRO A 3 -12.79 -8.63 -2.89
C PRO A 3 -12.48 -9.47 -1.64
N PHE A 4 -11.23 -9.91 -1.50
CA PHE A 4 -10.77 -10.62 -0.30
C PHE A 4 -10.03 -9.65 0.60
N ASN A 5 -10.44 -9.56 1.85
CA ASN A 5 -9.81 -8.71 2.85
C ASN A 5 -9.75 -9.44 4.18
N CYS A 6 -8.62 -9.36 4.87
CA CYS A 6 -8.47 -9.87 6.24
C CYS A 6 -7.47 -9.00 7.02
N GLU A 7 -7.66 -8.96 8.33
CA GLU A 7 -6.75 -8.37 9.30
C GLU A 7 -6.50 -9.37 10.44
N ALA A 8 -5.33 -9.30 11.05
CA ALA A 8 -5.05 -10.05 12.27
C ALA A 8 -5.86 -9.50 13.47
N PRO A 9 -6.12 -10.31 14.51
CA PRO A 9 -6.58 -9.78 15.78
C PRO A 9 -5.61 -8.71 16.31
N LEU A 10 -6.13 -7.60 16.84
CA LEU A 10 -5.31 -6.44 17.22
C LEU A 10 -4.24 -6.76 18.27
N SER A 11 -4.60 -7.52 19.31
CA SER A 11 -3.65 -7.94 20.35
C SER A 11 -2.53 -8.82 19.77
N VAL A 12 -2.90 -9.80 18.93
CA VAL A 12 -1.93 -10.69 18.26
C VAL A 12 -0.99 -9.91 17.32
N LEU A 13 -1.51 -8.92 16.59
CA LEU A 13 -0.70 -8.01 15.77
C LEU A 13 0.30 -7.24 16.64
N TYR A 14 -0.15 -6.68 17.76
CA TYR A 14 0.71 -5.91 18.67
C TYR A 14 1.78 -6.78 19.33
N ASP A 15 1.39 -7.96 19.83
CA ASP A 15 2.28 -8.89 20.53
C ASP A 15 3.34 -9.51 19.61
N SER A 16 3.11 -9.50 18.29
CA SER A 16 4.10 -9.87 17.28
C SER A 16 5.31 -8.92 17.22
N GLY A 17 5.20 -7.74 17.82
CA GLY A 17 6.28 -6.76 17.88
C GLY A 17 6.43 -5.93 16.60
N PHE A 18 7.65 -5.43 16.36
CA PHE A 18 7.90 -4.45 15.31
C PHE A 18 7.77 -5.01 13.88
N ILE A 19 8.12 -6.29 13.68
CA ILE A 19 8.02 -6.97 12.39
C ILE A 19 6.87 -7.98 12.46
N THR A 20 5.81 -7.72 11.71
CA THR A 20 4.63 -8.58 11.61
C THR A 20 4.98 -9.86 10.83
N PRO A 21 4.71 -11.05 11.40
CA PRO A 21 4.80 -12.32 10.67
C PRO A 21 3.94 -12.29 9.40
N THR A 22 4.42 -12.94 8.34
CA THR A 22 3.80 -12.87 7.00
C THR A 22 2.37 -13.42 7.00
N GLU A 23 2.10 -14.42 7.83
CA GLU A 23 0.79 -15.05 8.05
C GLU A 23 -0.21 -14.16 8.80
N LEU A 24 0.27 -13.15 9.52
CA LEU A 24 -0.55 -12.13 10.20
C LEU A 24 -0.64 -10.83 9.41
N TRP A 25 0.05 -10.73 8.27
CA TRP A 25 0.01 -9.57 7.41
C TRP A 25 -1.39 -9.37 6.85
N PHE A 26 -1.92 -8.15 6.94
CA PHE A 26 -3.25 -7.87 6.41
C PHE A 26 -3.30 -8.07 4.88
N VAL A 27 -4.34 -8.74 4.38
CA VAL A 27 -4.54 -8.92 2.94
C VAL A 27 -5.64 -7.99 2.47
N ARG A 28 -5.38 -7.30 1.36
CA ARG A 28 -6.38 -6.55 0.58
C ARG A 28 -6.20 -6.93 -0.88
N ASN A 29 -7.19 -7.61 -1.45
CA ASN A 29 -7.28 -7.95 -2.86
C ASN A 29 -8.60 -7.43 -3.45
N HIS A 30 -8.52 -6.65 -4.53
CA HIS A 30 -9.73 -6.20 -5.27
C HIS A 30 -10.41 -7.34 -6.01
N GLY A 31 -9.64 -8.32 -6.47
CA GLY A 31 -10.12 -9.48 -7.23
C GLY A 31 -9.29 -10.73 -6.97
N ALA A 32 -9.34 -11.65 -7.92
CA ALA A 32 -8.58 -12.90 -7.87
C ALA A 32 -7.07 -12.63 -7.90
N VAL A 33 -6.34 -13.39 -7.09
CA VAL A 33 -4.88 -13.37 -7.08
C VAL A 33 -4.37 -14.02 -8.37
N PRO A 34 -3.52 -13.34 -9.16
CA PRO A 34 -2.84 -13.95 -10.29
C PRO A 34 -2.04 -15.19 -9.88
N GLU A 35 -2.20 -16.28 -10.63
CA GLU A 35 -1.41 -17.49 -10.45
C GLU A 35 -0.03 -17.32 -11.11
N VAL A 36 1.03 -17.55 -10.34
CA VAL A 36 2.42 -17.51 -10.81
C VAL A 36 3.16 -18.72 -10.27
N ILE A 37 3.33 -19.74 -11.12
CA ILE A 37 4.04 -20.98 -10.78
C ILE A 37 5.54 -20.74 -10.59
N ASP A 38 6.23 -21.61 -9.85
CA ASP A 38 7.64 -21.42 -9.47
C ASP A 38 8.56 -21.25 -10.70
N SER A 39 8.32 -22.00 -11.77
CA SER A 39 9.12 -21.93 -13.01
C SER A 39 9.07 -20.56 -13.71
N ASP A 40 8.00 -19.80 -13.46
CA ASP A 40 7.75 -18.53 -14.15
C ASP A 40 8.25 -17.32 -13.37
N VAL A 41 8.58 -17.51 -12.08
CA VAL A 41 8.99 -16.42 -11.17
C VAL A 41 10.15 -15.62 -11.74
N LEU A 42 11.24 -16.28 -12.15
CA LEU A 42 12.43 -15.60 -12.69
C LEU A 42 12.21 -15.03 -14.09
N ASN A 43 11.25 -15.58 -14.84
CA ASN A 43 10.87 -15.12 -16.17
C ASN A 43 9.81 -14.02 -16.13
N TRP A 44 9.36 -13.60 -14.95
CA TRP A 44 8.37 -12.54 -14.81
C TRP A 44 8.90 -11.23 -15.38
N GLU A 45 8.26 -10.75 -16.44
CA GLU A 45 8.64 -9.50 -17.10
C GLU A 45 7.78 -8.33 -16.62
N PHE A 46 8.38 -7.15 -16.52
CA PHE A 46 7.64 -5.88 -16.43
C PHE A 46 8.27 -4.84 -17.36
N LYS A 47 7.48 -3.84 -17.74
CA LYS A 47 7.89 -2.80 -18.69
C LYS A 47 7.90 -1.41 -18.05
N ILE A 48 8.89 -0.59 -18.38
CA ILE A 48 8.94 0.84 -18.13
C ILE A 48 8.76 1.57 -19.47
N GLU A 49 7.71 2.37 -19.59
CA GLU A 49 7.32 3.02 -20.84
C GLU A 49 6.69 4.41 -20.62
N GLY A 50 6.11 4.99 -21.67
CA GLY A 50 5.47 6.31 -21.64
C GLY A 50 6.44 7.44 -22.01
N MET A 51 6.49 8.49 -21.20
CA MET A 51 7.32 9.68 -21.39
C MET A 51 8.78 9.43 -20.98
N VAL A 52 9.43 8.52 -21.70
CA VAL A 52 10.82 8.09 -21.53
C VAL A 52 11.53 8.12 -22.89
N GLU A 53 12.84 8.34 -22.91
CA GLU A 53 13.62 8.25 -24.16
C GLU A 53 13.98 6.80 -24.51
N GLN A 54 14.13 5.94 -23.49
CA GLN A 54 14.51 4.55 -23.67
C GLN A 54 13.53 3.64 -22.91
N PRO A 55 12.44 3.17 -23.54
CA PRO A 55 11.58 2.17 -22.92
C PRO A 55 12.36 0.88 -22.61
N ILE A 56 12.12 0.29 -21.44
CA ILE A 56 12.86 -0.90 -20.96
C ILE A 56 11.86 -2.00 -20.60
N THR A 57 12.18 -3.24 -20.96
CA THR A 57 11.54 -4.44 -20.41
C THR A 57 12.58 -5.20 -19.60
N LEU A 58 12.26 -5.58 -18.36
CA LEU A 58 13.14 -6.36 -17.49
C LEU A 58 12.43 -7.60 -16.98
N LYS A 59 13.16 -8.70 -16.91
CA LYS A 59 12.81 -9.90 -16.15
C LYS A 59 13.17 -9.75 -14.70
N LEU A 60 12.50 -10.49 -13.82
CA LEU A 60 12.90 -10.59 -12.42
C LEU A 60 14.35 -11.09 -12.28
N ALA A 61 14.79 -12.04 -13.10
CA ALA A 61 16.18 -12.52 -13.08
C ALA A 61 17.20 -11.39 -13.29
N GLU A 62 16.93 -10.45 -14.21
CA GLU A 62 17.80 -9.31 -14.47
C GLU A 62 17.77 -8.31 -13.31
N LEU A 63 16.58 -8.12 -12.72
CA LEU A 63 16.37 -7.27 -11.56
C LEU A 63 17.24 -7.71 -10.36
N LEU A 64 17.44 -9.01 -10.17
CA LEU A 64 18.29 -9.55 -9.08
C LEU A 64 19.77 -9.18 -9.20
N THR A 65 20.24 -8.73 -10.38
CA THR A 65 21.64 -8.33 -10.60
C THR A 65 21.94 -6.91 -10.13
N PHE A 66 20.91 -6.12 -9.84
CA PHE A 66 21.04 -4.76 -9.30
C PHE A 66 21.42 -4.76 -7.82
N ASN A 67 21.75 -3.58 -7.28
CA ASN A 67 22.02 -3.42 -5.86
C ASN A 67 20.75 -3.69 -5.03
N GLN A 68 20.79 -4.74 -4.20
CA GLN A 68 19.68 -5.14 -3.36
C GLN A 68 19.73 -4.42 -2.01
N ILE A 69 18.60 -3.91 -1.56
CA ILE A 69 18.44 -3.32 -0.24
C ILE A 69 17.30 -4.00 0.52
N THR A 70 17.40 -3.98 1.84
CA THR A 70 16.33 -4.43 2.74
C THR A 70 15.93 -3.27 3.65
N ILE A 71 14.65 -2.90 3.64
CA ILE A 71 14.13 -1.82 4.51
C ILE A 71 12.86 -2.26 5.25
N PRO A 72 12.69 -1.88 6.53
CA PRO A 72 11.42 -2.04 7.22
C PRO A 72 10.39 -1.04 6.69
N ILE A 73 9.21 -1.52 6.29
CA ILE A 73 8.11 -0.69 5.81
C ILE A 73 6.83 -1.06 6.55
N THR A 74 6.23 -0.08 7.22
CA THR A 74 4.84 -0.16 7.66
C THR A 74 3.92 0.15 6.49
N MET A 75 3.08 -0.80 6.11
CA MET A 75 2.03 -0.63 5.12
C MET A 75 0.68 -0.48 5.83
N VAL A 76 -0.15 0.42 5.32
CA VAL A 76 -1.45 0.73 5.93
C VAL A 76 -2.52 0.79 4.86
N CYS A 77 -3.64 0.08 5.05
CA CYS A 77 -4.80 0.23 4.19
C CYS A 77 -5.45 1.61 4.41
N ALA A 78 -5.83 2.29 3.32
CA ALA A 78 -6.62 3.53 3.43
C ALA A 78 -7.95 3.33 4.18
N GLY A 79 -8.44 2.09 4.20
CA GLY A 79 -9.65 1.70 4.93
C GLY A 79 -9.45 1.34 6.40
N ASN A 80 -8.22 1.38 6.94
CA ASN A 80 -7.99 1.07 8.35
C ASN A 80 -8.90 1.93 9.24
N ARG A 81 -9.51 1.34 10.27
CA ARG A 81 -10.52 1.94 11.16
C ARG A 81 -11.86 2.32 10.53
N ARG A 82 -12.17 1.86 9.31
CA ARG A 82 -13.48 2.14 8.66
C ARG A 82 -14.69 1.70 9.51
N LYS A 83 -14.57 0.60 10.27
CA LYS A 83 -15.66 0.10 11.11
C LYS A 83 -16.16 1.17 12.08
N GLU A 84 -15.28 2.03 12.62
CA GLU A 84 -15.66 3.13 13.52
C GLU A 84 -16.57 4.15 12.82
N GLN A 85 -16.28 4.48 11.55
CA GLN A 85 -17.15 5.36 10.76
C GLN A 85 -18.50 4.70 10.46
N ASN A 86 -18.49 3.41 10.15
CA ASN A 86 -19.70 2.65 9.83
C ASN A 86 -20.64 2.44 11.03
N VAL A 87 -20.15 2.61 12.27
CA VAL A 87 -21.00 2.71 13.47
C VAL A 87 -21.80 4.02 13.49
N VAL A 88 -21.22 5.12 13.02
CA VAL A 88 -21.88 6.45 12.97
C VAL A 88 -22.86 6.53 11.80
N ARG A 89 -22.40 6.19 10.59
CA ARG A 89 -23.22 6.15 9.38
C ARG A 89 -22.72 5.03 8.48
N LYS A 90 -23.60 4.05 8.18
CA LYS A 90 -23.25 2.92 7.32
C LYS A 90 -22.85 3.42 5.93
N GLY A 91 -21.64 3.06 5.51
CA GLY A 91 -21.13 3.23 4.16
C GLY A 91 -20.71 1.90 3.52
N ASN A 92 -20.12 2.00 2.34
CA ASN A 92 -19.63 0.85 1.59
C ASN A 92 -18.18 0.49 1.97
N GLY A 93 -17.80 -0.76 1.72
CA GLY A 93 -16.44 -1.26 1.90
C GLY A 93 -16.25 -2.15 3.13
N PHE A 94 -15.11 -2.84 3.18
CA PHE A 94 -14.78 -3.76 4.27
C PHE A 94 -14.65 -3.02 5.60
N ASN A 95 -15.24 -3.59 6.65
CA ASN A 95 -15.25 -3.08 8.03
C ASN A 95 -13.93 -3.39 8.75
N TRP A 96 -12.84 -2.78 8.29
CA TRP A 96 -11.57 -2.83 9.01
C TRP A 96 -11.75 -2.30 10.42
N GLY A 97 -11.29 -3.07 11.40
CA GLY A 97 -10.91 -2.59 12.72
C GLY A 97 -9.63 -1.75 12.61
N SER A 98 -8.82 -1.81 13.66
CA SER A 98 -7.56 -1.08 13.75
C SER A 98 -6.35 -1.95 13.41
N ALA A 99 -6.51 -3.06 12.68
CA ALA A 99 -5.42 -3.96 12.31
C ALA A 99 -5.19 -4.03 10.79
N GLY A 100 -5.76 -3.08 10.02
CA GLY A 100 -5.44 -2.85 8.61
C GLY A 100 -4.06 -2.21 8.39
N VAL A 101 -3.06 -2.64 9.16
CA VAL A 101 -1.67 -2.16 9.19
C VAL A 101 -0.73 -3.31 9.55
N SER A 102 0.43 -3.37 8.92
CA SER A 102 1.49 -4.34 9.24
C SER A 102 2.87 -3.80 8.84
N THR A 103 3.95 -4.28 9.47
CA THR A 103 5.32 -3.81 9.23
C THR A 103 6.26 -4.97 8.91
N ALA A 104 6.96 -4.94 7.77
CA ALA A 104 7.82 -6.04 7.33
C ALA A 104 9.13 -5.53 6.75
N LEU A 105 10.13 -6.40 6.75
CA LEU A 105 11.38 -6.21 6.03
C LEU A 105 11.17 -6.59 4.57
N PHE A 106 11.22 -5.61 3.67
CA PHE A 106 11.12 -5.88 2.23
C PHE A 106 12.49 -5.80 1.58
N THR A 107 12.78 -6.76 0.71
CA THR A 107 14.04 -6.81 -0.05
C THR A 107 13.78 -6.66 -1.54
N GLY A 108 14.56 -5.78 -2.17
CA GLY A 108 14.37 -5.36 -3.55
C GLY A 108 15.31 -4.24 -3.95
N ILE A 109 14.95 -3.50 -4.99
CA ILE A 109 15.77 -2.39 -5.54
C ILE A 109 15.01 -1.10 -5.49
N LEU A 110 15.73 0.00 -5.22
CA LEU A 110 15.16 1.34 -5.30
C LEU A 110 14.74 1.64 -6.74
N ILE A 111 13.49 2.04 -6.90
CA ILE A 111 12.89 2.21 -8.23
C ILE A 111 13.58 3.31 -9.04
N ASN A 112 14.19 4.29 -8.37
CA ASN A 112 14.91 5.39 -9.01
C ASN A 112 16.13 4.92 -9.82
N GLU A 113 16.80 3.82 -9.41
CA GLU A 113 17.93 3.27 -10.14
C GLU A 113 17.50 2.78 -11.53
N ILE A 114 16.31 2.18 -11.60
CA ILE A 114 15.78 1.59 -12.83
C ILE A 114 15.09 2.64 -13.71
N ILE A 115 14.31 3.54 -13.11
CA ILE A 115 13.65 4.62 -13.86
C ILE A 115 14.68 5.53 -14.56
N LYS A 116 15.84 5.77 -13.93
CA LYS A 116 16.93 6.56 -14.55
C LYS A 116 17.41 5.95 -15.86
N LEU A 117 17.50 4.62 -15.95
CA LEU A 117 17.92 3.93 -17.18
C LEU A 117 16.96 4.23 -18.34
N ALA A 118 15.67 4.42 -18.05
CA ALA A 118 14.69 4.73 -19.08
C ALA A 118 14.78 6.19 -19.57
N GLN A 119 15.50 7.07 -18.87
CA GLN A 119 15.65 8.49 -19.18
C GLN A 119 14.30 9.22 -19.29
N PRO A 120 13.61 9.50 -18.16
CA PRO A 120 12.33 10.21 -18.16
C PRO A 120 12.43 11.59 -18.80
N LYS A 121 11.43 11.94 -19.61
CA LYS A 121 11.34 13.27 -20.25
C LYS A 121 11.12 14.36 -19.21
N ARG A 122 11.64 15.56 -19.46
CA ARG A 122 11.55 16.71 -18.53
C ARG A 122 10.12 17.06 -18.10
N ALA A 123 9.14 16.87 -18.97
CA ALA A 123 7.73 17.17 -18.70
C ALA A 123 7.00 16.08 -17.89
N ALA A 124 7.63 14.92 -17.65
CA ALA A 124 7.04 13.85 -16.86
C ALA A 124 6.88 14.24 -15.38
N LYS A 125 5.71 13.96 -14.81
CA LYS A 125 5.36 14.32 -13.42
C LYS A 125 4.90 13.13 -12.60
N TYR A 126 4.44 12.06 -13.22
CA TYR A 126 3.86 10.89 -12.54
C TYR A 126 4.51 9.58 -13.01
N MET A 127 4.49 8.63 -12.07
CA MET A 127 4.79 7.23 -12.30
C MET A 127 3.50 6.45 -12.09
N CYS A 128 2.84 6.10 -13.19
CA CYS A 128 1.71 5.19 -13.20
C CYS A 128 2.20 3.74 -13.12
N MET A 129 1.41 2.88 -12.49
CA MET A 129 1.73 1.48 -12.23
C MET A 129 0.50 0.64 -12.55
N GLU A 130 0.69 -0.55 -13.12
CA GLU A 130 -0.37 -1.50 -13.44
C GLU A 130 0.04 -2.92 -13.04
N GLY A 131 -0.86 -3.62 -12.35
CA GLY A 131 -0.71 -5.01 -11.92
C GLY A 131 -1.22 -6.01 -12.95
N ALA A 132 -1.06 -7.30 -12.66
CA ALA A 132 -1.53 -8.40 -13.49
C ALA A 132 -2.95 -8.89 -13.15
N ASP A 133 -3.54 -8.42 -12.06
CA ASP A 133 -4.86 -8.85 -11.59
C ASP A 133 -5.98 -8.34 -12.48
N LYS A 134 -6.78 -9.28 -13.00
CA LYS A 134 -7.93 -8.99 -13.85
C LYS A 134 -9.15 -8.71 -12.97
N LEU A 135 -9.62 -7.47 -13.00
CA LEU A 135 -10.76 -6.99 -12.21
C LEU A 135 -11.92 -6.58 -13.14
N PRO A 136 -13.13 -6.35 -12.59
CA PRO A 136 -14.29 -5.98 -13.42
C PRO A 136 -14.09 -4.72 -14.27
N ASN A 137 -13.26 -3.77 -13.83
CA ASN A 137 -12.99 -2.51 -14.53
C ASN A 137 -11.57 -2.45 -15.13
N GLY A 138 -11.01 -3.60 -15.52
CA GLY A 138 -9.66 -3.72 -16.09
C GLY A 138 -8.63 -4.19 -15.07
N TYR A 139 -7.35 -3.88 -15.31
CA TYR A 139 -6.28 -4.21 -14.39
C TYR A 139 -6.20 -3.19 -13.25
N TYR A 140 -5.75 -3.60 -12.07
CA TYR A 140 -5.48 -2.65 -11.00
C TYR A 140 -4.36 -1.71 -11.42
N GLY A 141 -4.61 -0.41 -11.37
CA GLY A 141 -3.60 0.59 -11.68
C GLY A 141 -3.79 1.88 -10.91
N THR A 142 -2.68 2.57 -10.68
CA THR A 142 -2.64 3.82 -9.94
C THR A 142 -1.36 4.59 -10.20
N SER A 143 -1.15 5.75 -9.58
CA SER A 143 0.07 6.53 -9.77
C SER A 143 0.59 7.12 -8.47
N ILE A 144 1.85 7.56 -8.53
CA ILE A 144 2.45 8.53 -7.59
C ILE A 144 3.19 9.61 -8.36
N ARG A 145 3.56 10.69 -7.67
CA ARG A 145 4.48 11.69 -8.25
C ARG A 145 5.82 11.05 -8.59
N LEU A 146 6.32 11.33 -9.78
CA LEU A 146 7.63 10.89 -10.25
C LEU A 146 8.75 11.42 -9.34
N SER A 147 8.61 12.63 -8.80
CA SER A 147 9.57 13.18 -7.84
C SER A 147 9.69 12.34 -6.57
N THR A 148 8.60 11.73 -6.10
CA THR A 148 8.61 10.78 -4.98
C THR A 148 9.38 9.51 -5.36
N ALA A 149 9.09 8.93 -6.53
CA ALA A 149 9.77 7.73 -7.02
C ALA A 149 11.27 7.94 -7.26
N MET A 150 11.67 9.13 -7.71
CA MET A 150 13.06 9.48 -8.01
C MET A 150 13.89 9.85 -6.78
N ASN A 151 13.25 10.19 -5.66
CA ASN A 151 13.94 10.55 -4.42
C ASN A 151 14.31 9.28 -3.63
N PRO A 152 15.61 8.90 -3.54
CA PRO A 152 16.03 7.70 -2.82
C PRO A 152 15.67 7.73 -1.33
N ALA A 153 15.57 8.92 -0.71
CA ALA A 153 15.19 9.06 0.70
C ALA A 153 13.74 8.62 0.99
N MET A 154 12.89 8.52 -0.05
CA MET A 154 11.53 8.01 0.09
C MET A 154 11.47 6.47 0.11
N GLY A 155 12.56 5.78 -0.24
CA GLY A 155 12.63 4.32 -0.18
C GLY A 155 11.66 3.57 -1.11
N VAL A 156 11.20 4.21 -2.19
CA VAL A 156 10.29 3.55 -3.16
C VAL A 156 11.05 2.41 -3.84
N MET A 157 10.50 1.21 -3.80
CA MET A 157 11.20 0.01 -4.27
C MET A 157 10.34 -0.96 -5.07
N LEU A 158 11.01 -1.75 -5.89
CA LEU A 158 10.50 -3.00 -6.46
C LEU A 158 10.97 -4.15 -5.58
N ALA A 159 10.05 -4.80 -4.88
CA ALA A 159 10.35 -5.88 -3.95
C ALA A 159 9.87 -7.23 -4.46
N TYR A 160 10.68 -8.25 -4.21
CA TYR A 160 10.41 -9.66 -4.53
C TYR A 160 10.51 -10.56 -3.30
N LYS A 161 10.93 -10.01 -2.16
CA LYS A 161 11.01 -10.69 -0.86
C LYS A 161 10.38 -9.86 0.25
N MET A 162 9.81 -10.56 1.23
CA MET A 162 9.20 -10.04 2.44
C MET A 162 9.60 -10.94 3.62
N ASN A 163 10.14 -10.34 4.67
CA ASN A 163 10.65 -11.03 5.86
C ASN A 163 11.67 -12.14 5.53
N GLY A 164 12.53 -11.90 4.53
CA GLY A 164 13.57 -12.85 4.08
C GLY A 164 13.12 -13.87 3.04
N GLU A 165 11.82 -14.14 2.98
CA GLU A 165 11.20 -15.11 2.07
C GLU A 165 10.67 -14.46 0.80
N LEU A 166 10.49 -15.26 -0.27
CA LEU A 166 9.84 -14.78 -1.49
C LEU A 166 8.41 -14.33 -1.18
N LEU A 167 7.93 -13.32 -1.92
CA LEU A 167 6.54 -12.87 -1.79
C LEU A 167 5.56 -14.04 -1.96
N THR A 168 4.56 -14.12 -1.07
CA THR A 168 3.44 -15.03 -1.24
C THR A 168 2.48 -14.50 -2.32
N PRO A 169 1.60 -15.34 -2.90
CA PRO A 169 0.64 -14.91 -3.91
C PRO A 169 -0.19 -13.69 -3.49
N ASP A 170 -0.75 -13.69 -2.28
CA ASP A 170 -1.55 -12.59 -1.73
C ASP A 170 -0.77 -11.27 -1.57
N HIS A 171 0.55 -11.36 -1.43
CA HIS A 171 1.44 -10.22 -1.21
C HIS A 171 2.15 -9.74 -2.48
N GLY A 172 1.79 -10.26 -3.65
CA GLY A 172 2.23 -9.73 -4.94
C GLY A 172 3.32 -10.55 -5.63
N ARG A 173 3.41 -11.84 -5.35
CA ARG A 173 4.34 -12.75 -6.03
C ARG A 173 4.27 -12.60 -7.56
N PRO A 174 5.39 -12.40 -8.28
CA PRO A 174 6.76 -12.42 -7.76
C PRO A 174 7.34 -11.01 -7.52
N LEU A 175 6.62 -9.95 -7.90
CA LEU A 175 7.14 -8.59 -7.90
C LEU A 175 6.04 -7.57 -7.56
N ARG A 176 6.34 -6.66 -6.63
CA ARG A 176 5.45 -5.54 -6.28
C ARG A 176 6.21 -4.23 -6.15
N VAL A 177 5.46 -3.13 -6.23
CA VAL A 177 5.93 -1.81 -5.80
C VAL A 177 5.64 -1.62 -4.31
N LEU A 178 6.54 -0.95 -3.61
CA LEU A 178 6.35 -0.48 -2.23
C LEU A 178 6.69 1.00 -2.14
N ILE A 179 5.83 1.75 -1.47
CA ILE A 179 5.95 3.21 -1.33
C ILE A 179 5.81 3.57 0.16
N PRO A 180 6.93 3.68 0.90
CA PRO A 180 6.90 4.04 2.31
C PRO A 180 6.14 5.34 2.58
N GLY A 181 5.36 5.35 3.67
CA GLY A 181 4.62 6.53 4.12
C GLY A 181 3.38 6.88 3.29
N GLN A 182 3.05 6.11 2.25
CA GLN A 182 1.80 6.23 1.50
C GLN A 182 0.83 5.09 1.81
N ILE A 183 -0.43 5.27 1.45
CA ILE A 183 -1.45 4.23 1.57
C ILE A 183 -1.05 2.98 0.76
N GLY A 184 -1.40 1.80 1.28
CA GLY A 184 -1.11 0.51 0.64
C GLY A 184 -1.70 0.36 -0.76
N GLY A 185 -2.78 1.10 -1.08
CA GLY A 185 -3.36 1.15 -2.43
C GLY A 185 -2.38 1.65 -3.50
N ARG A 186 -1.38 2.47 -3.15
CA ARG A 186 -0.37 2.90 -4.13
C ARG A 186 0.71 1.83 -4.40
N SER A 187 0.88 0.88 -3.47
CA SER A 187 1.90 -0.18 -3.54
C SER A 187 1.41 -1.37 -4.37
N VAL A 188 1.33 -1.17 -5.70
CA VAL A 188 0.78 -2.13 -6.68
C VAL A 188 1.46 -3.51 -6.60
N LYS A 189 0.64 -4.56 -6.49
CA LYS A 189 1.07 -5.96 -6.50
C LYS A 189 1.06 -6.53 -7.91
N TRP A 190 1.80 -7.63 -8.12
CA TRP A 190 1.86 -8.34 -9.40
C TRP A 190 2.24 -7.41 -10.55
N LEU A 191 3.26 -6.57 -10.35
CA LEU A 191 3.59 -5.45 -11.23
C LEU A 191 3.90 -5.93 -12.65
N LYS A 192 3.25 -5.31 -13.65
CA LYS A 192 3.52 -5.55 -15.08
C LYS A 192 4.01 -4.31 -15.81
N ARG A 193 3.55 -3.13 -15.42
CA ARG A 193 3.89 -1.89 -16.15
C ARG A 193 4.14 -0.75 -15.20
N ILE A 194 5.15 0.02 -15.53
CA ILE A 194 5.43 1.36 -15.02
C ILE A 194 5.34 2.30 -16.22
N ILE A 195 4.45 3.28 -16.16
CA ILE A 195 4.17 4.19 -17.27
C ILE A 195 4.44 5.60 -16.77
N ILE A 196 5.45 6.24 -17.34
CA ILE A 196 5.82 7.61 -17.00
C ILE A 196 4.92 8.58 -17.76
N THR A 197 4.25 9.48 -17.04
CA THR A 197 3.21 10.36 -17.62
C THR A 197 3.34 11.79 -17.12
N GLU A 198 2.71 12.73 -17.83
CA GLU A 198 2.58 14.11 -17.38
C GLU A 198 1.42 14.28 -16.38
N GLU A 199 0.37 13.49 -16.53
CA GLU A 199 -0.83 13.53 -15.68
C GLU A 199 -0.95 12.28 -14.79
N PRO A 200 -1.72 12.34 -13.70
CA PRO A 200 -2.01 11.17 -12.86
C PRO A 200 -2.64 10.03 -13.67
N SER A 201 -2.65 8.83 -13.08
CA SER A 201 -3.28 7.66 -13.70
C SER A 201 -4.77 7.90 -13.96
N ASP A 202 -5.20 7.63 -15.19
CA ASP A 202 -6.61 7.58 -15.60
C ASP A 202 -7.27 6.21 -15.32
N ASN A 203 -6.56 5.30 -14.64
CA ASN A 203 -7.07 3.98 -14.32
C ASN A 203 -8.30 4.09 -13.41
N TRP A 204 -9.32 3.27 -13.67
CA TRP A 204 -10.58 3.27 -12.93
C TRP A 204 -10.37 3.20 -11.41
N TYR A 205 -9.42 2.38 -10.95
CA TYR A 205 -9.12 2.20 -9.53
C TYR A 205 -8.34 3.38 -8.90
N HIS A 206 -7.73 4.24 -9.71
CA HIS A 206 -7.16 5.51 -9.24
C HIS A 206 -8.23 6.59 -9.08
N ILE A 207 -9.21 6.62 -9.99
CA ILE A 207 -10.29 7.60 -9.99
C ILE A 207 -11.32 7.25 -8.90
N TYR A 208 -11.88 6.05 -8.93
CA TYR A 208 -13.07 5.69 -8.14
C TYR A 208 -12.79 5.00 -6.79
N ASP A 209 -11.52 4.89 -6.38
CA ASP A 209 -11.14 4.28 -5.09
C ASP A 209 -10.04 5.11 -4.41
N ASN A 210 -9.85 4.90 -3.10
CA ASN A 210 -8.79 5.51 -2.30
C ASN A 210 -8.78 7.06 -2.34
N ARG A 211 -9.96 7.65 -2.12
CA ARG A 211 -10.16 9.10 -1.95
C ARG A 211 -10.86 9.41 -0.64
N VAL A 212 -10.57 10.58 -0.07
CA VAL A 212 -11.38 11.18 1.01
C VAL A 212 -12.11 12.36 0.42
N LEU A 213 -13.39 12.15 0.09
CA LEU A 213 -14.23 13.22 -0.42
C LEU A 213 -14.61 14.18 0.71
N PRO A 214 -14.95 15.44 0.39
CA PRO A 214 -15.46 16.40 1.38
C PRO A 214 -16.67 15.85 2.14
N THR A 215 -16.77 16.13 3.44
CA THR A 215 -17.73 15.49 4.36
C THR A 215 -19.21 15.74 4.04
N MET A 216 -19.51 16.82 3.29
CA MET A 216 -20.87 17.11 2.80
C MET A 216 -21.27 16.26 1.58
N VAL A 217 -20.32 15.57 0.94
CA VAL A 217 -20.59 14.70 -0.21
C VAL A 217 -21.04 13.34 0.29
N THR A 218 -22.33 13.05 0.15
CA THR A 218 -22.89 11.74 0.50
C THR A 218 -22.64 10.70 -0.59
N THR A 219 -22.93 9.44 -0.28
CA THR A 219 -22.90 8.32 -1.23
C THR A 219 -23.79 8.58 -2.45
N GLU A 220 -24.95 9.20 -2.25
CA GLU A 220 -25.90 9.54 -3.30
C GLU A 220 -25.35 10.65 -4.20
N ILE A 221 -24.85 11.73 -3.60
CA ILE A 221 -24.24 12.85 -4.33
C ILE A 221 -23.03 12.38 -5.16
N ALA A 222 -22.19 11.51 -4.59
CA ALA A 222 -21.03 10.97 -5.29
C ALA A 222 -21.43 10.03 -6.44
N ALA A 223 -22.54 9.30 -6.31
CA ALA A 223 -23.05 8.40 -7.34
C ALA A 223 -23.66 9.18 -8.53
N GLU A 224 -24.36 10.27 -8.24
CA GLU A 224 -24.98 11.14 -9.25
C GLU A 224 -23.96 11.99 -10.01
N ASN A 225 -22.93 12.48 -9.31
CA ASN A 225 -21.89 13.32 -9.90
C ASN A 225 -20.49 12.70 -9.79
N LYS A 226 -20.10 11.94 -10.81
CA LYS A 226 -18.78 11.30 -10.87
C LYS A 226 -17.60 12.27 -10.92
N SER A 227 -17.81 13.57 -11.19
CA SER A 227 -16.71 14.55 -11.22
C SER A 227 -16.02 14.72 -9.86
N TRP A 228 -16.69 14.38 -8.75
CA TRP A 228 -16.08 14.34 -7.42
C TRP A 228 -14.84 13.44 -7.34
N TYR A 229 -14.76 12.41 -8.19
CA TYR A 229 -13.64 11.47 -8.24
C TYR A 229 -12.49 11.93 -9.14
N ASN A 230 -12.66 13.00 -9.93
CA ASN A 230 -11.63 13.48 -10.86
C ASN A 230 -10.74 14.58 -10.23
N ASP A 231 -11.03 15.02 -9.02
CA ASP A 231 -10.25 16.03 -8.31
C ASP A 231 -9.13 15.38 -7.48
N GLU A 232 -7.89 15.54 -7.94
CA GLU A 232 -6.70 14.99 -7.29
C GLU A 232 -6.47 15.48 -5.86
N ARG A 233 -7.09 16.60 -5.45
CA ARG A 233 -7.00 17.06 -4.05
C ARG A 233 -7.59 16.05 -3.07
N TYR A 234 -8.46 15.15 -3.54
CA TYR A 234 -9.10 14.12 -2.72
C TYR A 234 -8.40 12.75 -2.83
N ALA A 235 -7.46 12.58 -3.76
CA ALA A 235 -6.70 11.33 -3.89
C ALA A 235 -5.74 11.15 -2.71
N LEU A 236 -5.84 9.99 -2.05
CA LEU A 236 -4.95 9.67 -0.93
C LEU A 236 -3.57 9.25 -1.42
N TYR A 237 -2.53 9.91 -0.95
CA TYR A 237 -1.14 9.49 -1.15
C TYR A 237 -0.52 9.20 0.22
N ASN A 238 0.07 10.22 0.85
CA ASN A 238 0.64 10.11 2.19
C ASN A 238 -0.45 9.79 3.21
N LEU A 239 -0.11 8.91 4.15
CA LEU A 239 -0.95 8.63 5.32
C LEU A 239 -1.07 9.88 6.20
N ASN A 240 -2.17 9.99 6.92
CA ASN A 240 -2.27 10.91 8.06
C ASN A 240 -1.69 10.25 9.32
N VAL A 241 -1.50 11.05 10.37
CA VAL A 241 -1.08 10.56 11.69
C VAL A 241 -2.19 9.72 12.33
N GLN A 242 -1.82 8.58 12.90
CA GLN A 242 -2.71 7.67 13.59
C GLN A 242 -2.03 7.08 14.83
N SER A 243 -2.84 6.80 15.86
CA SER A 243 -2.46 6.02 17.04
C SER A 243 -3.61 5.12 17.44
N VAL A 244 -3.29 3.97 18.04
CA VAL A 244 -4.26 2.96 18.48
C VAL A 244 -3.80 2.33 19.78
N ILE A 245 -4.69 2.33 20.78
CA ILE A 245 -4.51 1.56 22.02
C ILE A 245 -4.75 0.08 21.70
N CYS A 246 -3.79 -0.76 22.04
CA CYS A 246 -3.91 -2.22 21.92
C CYS A 246 -4.23 -2.87 23.27
N TYR A 247 -3.78 -2.24 24.35
CA TYR A 247 -4.00 -2.67 25.72
C TYR A 247 -4.43 -1.49 26.62
N PRO A 248 -5.50 -1.62 27.42
CA PRO A 248 -6.28 -2.85 27.62
C PRO A 248 -7.01 -3.32 26.36
N ALA A 249 -7.02 -4.64 26.17
CA ALA A 249 -7.69 -5.27 25.05
C ALA A 249 -9.20 -5.14 25.21
N HIS A 250 -9.94 -5.36 24.11
CA HIS A 250 -11.39 -5.36 24.17
C HIS A 250 -11.89 -6.41 25.16
N GLU A 251 -12.74 -5.99 26.10
CA GLU A 251 -13.27 -6.81 27.19
C GLU A 251 -12.23 -7.33 28.20
N GLU A 252 -11.01 -6.78 28.21
CA GLU A 252 -10.03 -7.07 29.27
C GLU A 252 -10.52 -6.55 30.63
N ILE A 253 -10.54 -7.44 31.62
CA ILE A 253 -10.89 -7.12 33.01
C ILE A 253 -9.59 -6.86 33.77
N ILE A 254 -9.47 -5.66 34.34
CA ILE A 254 -8.34 -5.27 35.19
C ILE A 254 -8.80 -5.26 36.65
N GLU A 255 -8.15 -6.04 37.50
CA GLU A 255 -8.38 -6.03 38.94
C GLU A 255 -7.81 -4.74 39.56
N ILE A 256 -8.62 -4.06 40.37
CA ILE A 256 -8.21 -2.85 41.08
C ILE A 256 -7.42 -3.28 42.31
N GLU A 257 -6.12 -2.98 42.31
CA GLU A 257 -5.21 -3.24 43.43
C GLU A 257 -4.53 -1.93 43.87
N GLU A 258 -4.43 -1.72 45.19
CA GLU A 258 -3.74 -0.55 45.74
C GLU A 258 -2.25 -0.58 45.34
N ASN A 259 -1.73 0.55 44.84
CA ASN A 259 -0.35 0.71 44.36
C ASN A 259 0.05 -0.09 43.09
N LYS A 260 -0.90 -0.64 42.32
CA LYS A 260 -0.62 -1.28 41.03
C LYS A 260 -0.93 -0.35 39.85
N SER A 261 0.06 -0.14 38.98
CA SER A 261 -0.11 0.61 37.73
C SER A 261 -0.40 -0.33 36.56
N TYR A 262 -1.31 0.05 35.66
CA TYR A 262 -1.52 -0.63 34.39
C TYR A 262 -0.79 0.10 33.25
N ASN A 263 -0.02 -0.64 32.45
CA ASN A 263 0.71 -0.07 31.32
C ASN A 263 -0.15 -0.05 30.04
N ILE A 264 -0.79 1.09 29.78
CA ILE A 264 -1.51 1.36 28.53
C ILE A 264 -0.49 1.40 27.39
N ARG A 265 -0.75 0.64 26.33
CA ARG A 265 0.22 0.49 25.24
C ARG A 265 -0.47 0.24 23.91
N GLY A 266 0.23 0.60 22.84
CA GLY A 266 -0.32 0.61 21.51
C GLY A 266 0.71 1.01 20.46
N TYR A 267 0.26 1.27 19.25
CA TYR A 267 1.12 1.69 18.14
C TYR A 267 0.72 3.07 17.62
N ALA A 268 1.64 3.70 16.88
CA ALA A 268 1.34 4.90 16.12
C ALA A 268 2.13 4.92 14.80
N TYR A 269 1.56 5.52 13.76
CA TYR A 269 2.21 5.69 12.45
C TYR A 269 1.83 7.03 11.80
N ASN A 270 2.62 7.46 10.82
CA ASN A 270 2.37 8.68 10.05
C ASN A 270 2.88 8.52 8.61
N GLY A 271 2.39 9.38 7.71
CA GLY A 271 2.80 9.37 6.31
C GLY A 271 4.01 10.24 5.98
N GLY A 272 4.48 10.12 4.75
CA GLY A 272 5.52 10.99 4.17
C GLY A 272 6.88 10.95 4.86
N GLY A 273 7.16 9.95 5.69
CA GLY A 273 8.42 9.86 6.44
C GLY A 273 8.52 10.83 7.62
N ILE A 274 7.40 11.45 8.03
CA ILE A 274 7.38 12.43 9.12
C ILE A 274 7.30 11.69 10.46
N ARG A 275 8.33 11.82 11.29
CA ARG A 275 8.42 11.20 12.62
C ARG A 275 7.29 11.69 13.54
N ILE A 276 6.70 10.77 14.28
CA ILE A 276 5.80 11.10 15.41
C ILE A 276 6.64 11.64 16.56
N GLY A 277 6.43 12.91 16.92
CA GLY A 277 7.19 13.57 17.99
C GLY A 277 6.67 13.26 19.40
N ARG A 278 5.39 12.90 19.53
CA ARG A 278 4.73 12.65 20.82
C ARG A 278 3.47 11.80 20.61
N VAL A 279 3.12 10.99 21.62
CA VAL A 279 1.82 10.29 21.76
C VAL A 279 1.26 10.70 23.11
N GLU A 280 0.02 11.18 23.13
CA GLU A 280 -0.70 11.66 24.32
C GLU A 280 -2.03 10.93 24.43
#